data_AF-A0A7X5V6X8-F1
#
_entry.id   AF-A0A7X5V6X8-F1
#
_cell.length_a   1.000
_cell.length_b   1.000
_cell.length_c   1.000
_cell.angle_alpha   90.00
_cell.angle_beta   90.00
_cell.angle_gamma   90.00
#
_symmetry.space_group_name_H-M   'P 1'
#
loop_
_entity.id
_entity.type
_entity.pdbx_description
1 polymer ?
#
loop_
_entity_poly.entity_id
_entity_poly.type
_entity_poly.pdbx_seq_one_letter_code
_entity_poly.pdbx_strand_id
1 'polypeptide(L)'
;MLIREGRGRLASMLADAGTTPGPATVDDVRTVVDVFRRFAAIPAEDAAPVEEDGDAVLAQFGTYDFRSTREFSADLTRQFLEAGDEDSPMWQLSCTFHWDPSPETERLAEGSLWSFGLTLDQFFAEAVALPGWAWALGSLKAPRDLAITLEEV
;
A
#
# COMPACT_ATOMS: atom_id res chain seq x y z
N MET A 1 -0.95 14.69 10.95
CA MET A 1 -2.30 14.34 10.44
C MET A 1 -2.96 13.37 11.41
N LEU A 2 -4.29 13.30 11.47
CA LEU A 2 -4.94 12.24 12.23
C LEU A 2 -5.06 10.95 11.40
N ILE A 3 -5.04 9.77 12.03
CA ILE A 3 -5.17 8.46 11.36
C ILE A 3 -6.44 8.44 10.48
N ARG A 4 -7.57 8.88 11.05
CA ARG A 4 -8.87 8.92 10.36
C ARG A 4 -8.90 9.85 9.14
N GLU A 5 -7.97 10.80 9.06
CA GLU A 5 -7.81 11.70 7.90
C GLU A 5 -6.92 11.08 6.81
N GLY A 6 -6.18 10.01 7.12
CA GLY A 6 -5.16 9.41 6.26
C GLY A 6 -5.66 9.07 4.86
N ARG A 7 -6.85 8.45 4.76
CA ARG A 7 -7.46 8.14 3.45
C ARG A 7 -7.74 9.39 2.63
N GLY A 8 -8.34 10.41 3.24
CA GLY A 8 -8.64 11.67 2.56
C GLY A 8 -7.38 12.39 2.11
N ARG A 9 -6.34 12.39 2.97
CA ARG A 9 -5.04 12.97 2.66
C ARG A 9 -4.35 12.27 1.50
N LEU A 10 -4.26 10.94 1.53
CA LEU A 10 -3.65 10.14 0.47
C LEU A 10 -4.40 10.29 -0.86
N ALA A 11 -5.73 10.22 -0.83
CA ALA A 11 -6.56 10.42 -2.03
C ALA A 11 -6.36 11.81 -2.65
N SER A 12 -6.25 12.87 -1.84
CA SER A 12 -5.95 14.22 -2.32
C SER A 12 -4.57 14.28 -2.98
N MET A 13 -3.53 13.70 -2.37
CA MET A 13 -2.17 13.70 -2.92
C MET A 13 -2.07 12.92 -4.24
N LEU A 14 -2.84 11.84 -4.38
CA LEU A 14 -2.95 11.08 -5.63
C LEU A 14 -3.66 11.90 -6.70
N ALA A 15 -4.78 12.55 -6.35
CA ALA A 15 -5.54 13.37 -7.29
C ALA A 15 -4.70 14.55 -7.82
N ASP A 16 -3.92 15.20 -6.95
CA ASP A 16 -2.96 16.25 -7.34
C ASP A 16 -1.87 15.74 -8.30
N ALA A 17 -1.55 14.43 -8.23
CA ALA A 17 -0.63 13.76 -9.13
C ALA A 17 -1.31 13.16 -10.39
N GLY A 18 -2.62 13.35 -10.54
CA GLY A 18 -3.40 12.88 -11.70
C GLY A 18 -3.95 11.45 -11.60
N THR A 19 -3.85 10.81 -10.42
CA THR A 19 -4.33 9.44 -10.18
C THR A 19 -5.52 9.46 -9.21
N THR A 20 -6.57 8.68 -9.49
CA THR A 20 -7.73 8.52 -8.60
C THR A 20 -8.09 7.05 -8.43
N PRO A 21 -8.74 6.65 -7.33
CA PRO A 21 -9.27 5.29 -7.18
C PRO A 21 -10.24 4.93 -8.31
N GLY A 22 -10.32 3.64 -8.66
CA GLY A 22 -11.09 3.14 -9.80
C GLY A 22 -10.18 2.64 -10.92
N PRO A 23 -10.58 2.74 -12.19
CA PRO A 23 -9.76 2.31 -13.32
C PRO A 23 -8.38 2.95 -13.31
N ALA A 24 -7.35 2.13 -13.49
CA ALA A 24 -5.96 2.57 -13.38
C ALA A 24 -5.14 2.19 -14.62
N THR A 25 -4.06 2.91 -14.83
CA THR A 25 -3.14 2.77 -15.96
C THR A 25 -1.80 2.22 -15.50
N VAL A 26 -0.92 1.89 -16.45
CA VAL A 26 0.46 1.46 -16.13
C VAL A 26 1.24 2.57 -15.43
N ASP A 27 1.02 3.83 -15.82
CA ASP A 27 1.74 4.97 -15.24
C ASP A 27 1.26 5.26 -13.81
N ASP A 28 -0.01 4.96 -13.48
CA ASP A 28 -0.54 5.11 -12.13
C ASP A 28 0.22 4.27 -11.10
N VAL A 29 0.77 3.11 -11.48
CA VAL A 29 1.55 2.26 -10.56
C VAL A 29 2.77 3.01 -10.02
N ARG A 30 3.52 3.71 -10.89
CA ARG A 30 4.67 4.51 -10.48
C ARG A 30 4.23 5.72 -9.66
N THR A 31 3.19 6.42 -10.13
CA THR A 31 2.64 7.58 -9.44
C THR A 31 2.21 7.24 -8.01
N VAL A 32 1.53 6.09 -7.82
CA VAL A 32 1.10 5.64 -6.49
C VAL A 32 2.29 5.36 -5.59
N VAL A 33 3.33 4.66 -6.05
CA VAL A 33 4.53 4.39 -5.24
C VAL A 33 5.19 5.71 -4.79
N ASP A 34 5.36 6.67 -5.71
CA ASP A 34 5.99 7.96 -5.41
C ASP A 34 5.13 8.84 -4.49
N VAL A 35 3.82 8.84 -4.66
CA VAL A 35 2.89 9.56 -3.78
C VAL A 35 2.83 8.89 -2.41
N PHE A 36 2.73 7.57 -2.35
CA PHE A 36 2.63 6.82 -1.10
C PHE A 36 3.91 6.99 -0.27
N ARG A 37 5.10 7.00 -0.90
CA ARG A 37 6.36 7.30 -0.21
C ARG A 37 6.35 8.67 0.46
N ARG A 38 5.87 9.70 -0.24
CA ARG A 38 5.75 11.05 0.33
C ARG A 38 4.70 11.12 1.42
N PHE A 39 3.60 10.38 1.27
CA PHE A 39 2.54 10.28 2.27
C PHE A 39 3.02 9.57 3.54
N ALA A 40 3.77 8.48 3.42
CA ALA A 40 4.34 7.73 4.55
C ALA A 40 5.28 8.59 5.41
N ALA A 41 5.91 9.62 4.82
CA ALA A 41 6.75 10.57 5.55
C ALA A 41 5.95 11.63 6.34
N ILE A 42 4.61 11.69 6.21
CA ILE A 42 3.76 12.60 6.97
C ILE A 42 3.49 11.97 8.34
N PRO A 43 3.84 12.63 9.46
CA PRO A 43 3.56 12.12 10.80
C PRO A 43 2.05 11.97 11.06
N ALA A 44 1.67 10.85 11.67
CA ALA A 44 0.36 10.66 12.29
C ALA A 44 0.45 11.09 13.76
N GLU A 45 -0.36 12.07 14.18
CA GLU A 45 -0.24 12.71 15.49
C GLU A 45 -0.91 11.92 16.62
N ASP A 46 -1.89 11.10 16.26
CA ASP A 46 -2.69 10.21 17.10
C ASP A 46 -2.27 8.74 16.96
N ALA A 47 -1.13 8.46 16.31
CA ALA A 47 -0.53 7.13 16.28
C ALA A 47 0.45 6.94 17.46
N ALA A 48 0.52 5.71 17.97
CA ALA A 48 1.53 5.34 18.94
C ALA A 48 2.94 5.46 18.33
N PRO A 49 3.98 5.65 19.16
CA PRO A 49 5.35 5.82 18.67
C PRO A 49 5.84 4.61 17.85
N VAL A 50 6.75 4.85 16.90
CA VAL A 50 7.34 3.80 16.06
C VAL A 50 8.11 2.78 16.92
N GLU A 51 8.67 3.20 18.06
CA GLU A 51 9.35 2.34 19.02
C GLU A 51 8.42 1.29 19.68
N GLU A 52 7.10 1.51 19.60
CA GLU A 52 6.04 0.61 20.06
C GLU A 52 5.34 -0.08 18.89
N ASP A 53 5.99 -0.12 17.72
CA ASP A 53 5.44 -0.64 16.46
C ASP A 53 4.14 0.09 16.02
N GLY A 54 3.96 1.33 16.46
CA GLY A 54 2.72 2.10 16.27
C GLY A 54 2.48 2.67 14.88
N ASP A 55 3.50 2.69 14.01
CA ASP A 55 3.38 3.18 12.63
C ASP A 55 4.38 2.46 11.72
N ALA A 56 3.87 1.64 10.80
CA ALA A 56 4.67 0.86 9.89
C ALA A 56 4.05 0.78 8.49
N VAL A 57 4.89 0.58 7.48
CA VAL A 57 4.48 0.37 6.09
C VAL A 57 4.75 -1.08 5.69
N LEU A 58 3.78 -1.67 5.02
CA LEU A 58 3.81 -3.00 4.42
C LEU A 58 3.74 -2.85 2.91
N ALA A 59 4.62 -3.53 2.20
CA ALA A 59 4.48 -3.81 0.77
C ALA A 59 4.23 -5.30 0.61
N GLN A 60 3.17 -5.67 -0.10
CA GLN A 60 2.87 -7.08 -0.35
C GLN A 60 2.30 -7.29 -1.74
N PHE A 61 2.33 -8.54 -2.19
CA PHE A 61 1.75 -8.97 -3.44
C PHE A 61 1.36 -10.44 -3.37
N GLY A 62 0.41 -10.85 -4.22
CA GLY A 62 0.03 -12.24 -4.35
C GLY A 62 -1.14 -12.42 -5.29
N THR A 63 -1.65 -13.65 -5.39
CA THR A 63 -2.87 -13.95 -6.15
C THR A 63 -3.93 -14.50 -5.21
N TYR A 64 -5.03 -13.77 -5.04
CA TYR A 64 -6.06 -14.03 -4.04
C TYR A 64 -7.46 -14.00 -4.64
N ASP A 65 -8.44 -14.53 -3.93
CA ASP A 65 -9.86 -14.54 -4.30
C ASP A 65 -10.75 -13.72 -3.35
N PHE A 66 -10.17 -12.76 -2.61
CA PHE A 66 -10.86 -11.94 -1.62
C PHE A 66 -12.07 -11.17 -2.15
N ARG A 67 -12.07 -10.81 -3.44
CA ARG A 67 -13.19 -10.11 -4.11
C ARG A 67 -14.14 -11.06 -4.85
N SER A 68 -14.22 -12.32 -4.42
CA SER A 68 -14.96 -13.41 -5.09
C SER A 68 -14.48 -13.73 -6.52
N THR A 69 -13.36 -13.13 -6.94
CA THR A 69 -12.70 -13.36 -8.23
C THR A 69 -11.21 -13.50 -7.96
N ARG A 70 -10.58 -14.52 -8.56
CA ARG A 70 -9.14 -14.75 -8.44
C ARG A 70 -8.39 -13.67 -9.21
N GLU A 71 -7.51 -12.96 -8.53
CA GLU A 71 -6.85 -11.74 -9.02
C GLU A 71 -5.43 -11.66 -8.49
N PHE A 72 -4.52 -11.17 -9.32
CA PHE A 72 -3.20 -10.76 -8.82
C PHE A 72 -3.32 -9.37 -8.23
N SER A 73 -2.77 -9.16 -7.03
CA SER A 73 -2.74 -7.87 -6.36
C SER A 73 -1.34 -7.50 -5.90
N ALA A 74 -1.09 -6.19 -5.85
CA ALA A 74 0.05 -5.60 -5.17
C ALA A 74 -0.45 -4.40 -4.36
N ASP A 75 -0.10 -4.33 -3.08
CA ASP A 75 -0.52 -3.24 -2.20
C ASP A 75 0.58 -2.67 -1.32
N LEU A 76 0.43 -1.37 -1.08
CA LEU A 76 1.14 -0.63 -0.05
C LEU A 76 0.13 -0.30 1.04
N THR A 77 0.40 -0.75 2.24
CA THR A 77 -0.44 -0.54 3.41
C THR A 77 0.35 0.20 4.48
N ARG A 78 -0.21 1.27 5.04
CA ARG A 78 0.32 1.89 6.25
C ARG A 78 -0.57 1.47 7.41
N GLN A 79 0.03 0.80 8.38
CA GLN A 79 -0.62 0.35 9.59
C GLN A 79 -0.31 1.31 10.72
N PHE A 80 -1.33 1.67 11.49
CA PHE A 80 -1.22 2.50 12.68
C PHE A 80 -1.79 1.76 13.89
N LEU A 81 -1.17 1.93 15.04
CA LEU A 81 -1.81 1.73 16.34
C LEU A 81 -2.22 3.11 16.84
N GLU A 82 -3.48 3.29 17.21
CA GLU A 82 -3.92 4.55 17.82
C GLU A 82 -3.22 4.73 19.18
N ALA A 83 -2.84 5.96 19.52
CA ALA A 83 -2.22 6.25 20.82
C ALA A 83 -3.26 6.10 21.95
N GLY A 84 -3.00 5.21 22.90
CA GLY A 84 -3.92 4.91 24.00
C GLY A 84 -3.40 3.85 24.97
N ASP A 85 -4.27 3.38 25.86
CA ASP A 85 -3.98 2.30 26.82
C ASP A 85 -4.05 0.91 26.14
N GLU A 86 -4.01 -0.18 26.94
CA GLU A 86 -4.24 -1.55 26.46
C GLU A 86 -5.54 -1.64 25.62
N ASP A 87 -5.49 -2.35 24.50
CA ASP A 87 -6.55 -2.51 23.48
C ASP A 87 -6.77 -1.32 22.52
N SER A 88 -5.73 -0.52 22.26
CA SER A 88 -5.82 0.56 21.26
C SER A 88 -6.13 0.03 19.84
N PRO A 89 -7.08 0.65 19.11
CA PRO A 89 -7.47 0.20 17.78
C PRO A 89 -6.30 0.19 16.79
N MET A 90 -6.24 -0.86 15.97
CA MET A 90 -5.34 -0.95 14.84
C MET A 90 -6.05 -0.45 13.58
N TRP A 91 -5.36 0.38 12.80
CA TRP A 91 -5.88 0.92 11.56
C TRP A 91 -4.98 0.49 10.39
N GLN A 92 -5.58 0.13 9.26
CA GLN A 92 -4.87 -0.14 8.02
C GLN A 92 -5.38 0.75 6.90
N LEU A 93 -4.48 1.55 6.33
CA LEU A 93 -4.70 2.34 5.12
C LEU A 93 -3.99 1.68 3.94
N SER A 94 -4.74 1.09 3.02
CA SER A 94 -4.19 0.32 1.90
C SER A 94 -4.43 0.99 0.55
N CYS A 95 -3.43 0.97 -0.32
CA CYS A 95 -3.51 1.24 -1.74
C CYS A 95 -3.24 -0.04 -2.52
N THR A 96 -4.28 -0.64 -3.11
CA THR A 96 -4.19 -1.95 -3.75
C THR A 96 -4.50 -1.84 -5.24
N PHE A 97 -3.58 -2.32 -6.07
CA PHE A 97 -3.82 -2.55 -7.48
C PHE A 97 -4.28 -3.99 -7.72
N HIS A 98 -5.18 -4.18 -8.67
CA HIS A 98 -5.68 -5.50 -9.05
C HIS A 98 -5.55 -5.74 -10.55
N TRP A 99 -5.04 -6.90 -10.92
CA TRP A 99 -4.94 -7.37 -12.30
C TRP A 99 -5.68 -8.69 -12.48
N ASP A 100 -6.07 -8.98 -13.72
CA ASP A 100 -6.41 -10.35 -14.09
C ASP A 100 -5.19 -11.25 -13.87
N PRO A 101 -5.38 -12.44 -13.25
CA PRO A 101 -4.28 -13.36 -13.03
C PRO A 101 -3.80 -13.89 -14.38
N SER A 102 -2.51 -14.18 -14.45
CA SER A 102 -1.89 -14.77 -15.64
C SER A 102 -0.88 -15.83 -15.22
N PRO A 103 -0.46 -16.73 -16.13
CA PRO A 103 0.56 -17.72 -15.82
C PRO A 103 1.88 -17.10 -15.32
N GLU A 104 2.15 -15.85 -15.69
CA GLU A 104 3.30 -15.09 -15.20
C GLU A 104 3.13 -14.68 -13.74
N THR A 105 2.00 -14.05 -13.40
CA THR A 105 1.74 -13.58 -12.02
C THR A 105 1.56 -14.73 -11.04
N GLU A 106 0.99 -15.86 -11.47
CA GLU A 106 0.86 -17.08 -10.66
C GLU A 106 2.24 -17.66 -10.28
N ARG A 107 3.27 -17.49 -11.13
CA ARG A 107 4.63 -17.95 -10.84
C ARG A 107 5.38 -17.04 -9.86
N LEU A 108 4.91 -15.80 -9.66
CA LEU A 108 5.51 -14.88 -8.68
C LEU A 108 5.22 -15.33 -7.25
N ALA A 109 4.25 -16.24 -7.05
CA ALA A 109 3.73 -16.64 -5.75
C ALA A 109 3.22 -15.42 -4.96
N GLU A 110 3.51 -15.37 -3.67
CA GLU A 110 3.19 -14.26 -2.78
C GLU A 110 4.44 -13.80 -2.04
N GLY A 111 4.41 -12.58 -1.54
CA GLY A 111 5.50 -12.04 -0.74
C GLY A 111 5.13 -10.73 -0.08
N SER A 112 5.81 -10.42 1.01
CA SER A 112 5.62 -9.19 1.76
C SER A 112 6.92 -8.69 2.38
N LEU A 113 6.94 -7.39 2.65
CA LEU A 113 8.03 -6.69 3.34
C LEU A 113 7.41 -5.64 4.25
N TRP A 114 7.81 -5.65 5.52
CA TRP A 114 7.49 -4.61 6.49
C TRP A 114 8.63 -3.61 6.62
N SER A 115 8.32 -2.36 6.97
CA SER A 115 9.30 -1.29 7.18
C SER A 115 10.01 -1.36 8.55
N PHE A 116 9.73 -2.35 9.39
CA PHE A 116 10.34 -2.47 10.72
C PHE A 116 11.87 -2.56 10.61
N GLY A 117 12.56 -1.68 11.35
CA GLY A 117 14.02 -1.60 11.34
C GLY A 117 14.64 -0.98 10.08
N LEU A 118 13.83 -0.47 9.15
CA LEU A 118 14.27 0.19 7.93
C LEU A 118 13.93 1.68 7.96
N THR A 119 14.78 2.51 7.36
CA THR A 119 14.34 3.84 6.93
C THR A 119 13.32 3.70 5.80
N LEU A 120 12.43 4.69 5.63
CA LEU A 120 11.47 4.67 4.50
C LEU A 120 12.20 4.52 3.15
N ASP A 121 13.35 5.17 2.97
CA ASP A 121 14.11 5.07 1.72
C ASP A 121 14.64 3.65 1.46
N GLN A 122 15.12 2.95 2.50
CA GLN A 122 15.51 1.55 2.39
C GLN A 122 14.30 0.66 2.10
N PHE A 123 13.21 0.86 2.84
CA PHE A 123 11.97 0.12 2.64
C PHE A 123 11.47 0.24 1.20
N PHE A 124 11.36 1.45 0.64
CA PHE A 124 10.87 1.61 -0.73
C PHE A 124 11.84 1.04 -1.77
N ALA A 125 13.16 1.12 -1.54
CA ALA A 125 14.14 0.50 -2.42
C ALA A 125 14.01 -1.04 -2.47
N GLU A 126 13.75 -1.66 -1.32
CA GLU A 126 13.55 -3.11 -1.22
C GLU A 126 12.14 -3.54 -1.68
N ALA A 127 11.11 -2.77 -1.34
CA ALA A 127 9.72 -3.04 -1.71
C ALA A 127 9.53 -3.10 -3.23
N VAL A 128 10.09 -2.14 -3.99
CA VAL A 128 9.98 -2.14 -5.46
C VAL A 128 10.78 -3.27 -6.12
N ALA A 129 11.71 -3.89 -5.39
CA ALA A 129 12.49 -5.03 -5.86
C ALA A 129 11.82 -6.38 -5.56
N LEU A 130 10.74 -6.42 -4.77
CA LEU A 130 9.94 -7.63 -4.56
C LEU A 130 9.40 -8.15 -5.90
N PRO A 131 9.37 -9.47 -6.15
CA PRO A 131 8.99 -10.02 -7.46
C PRO A 131 7.67 -9.49 -8.02
N GLY A 132 6.62 -9.37 -7.20
CA GLY A 132 5.34 -8.82 -7.63
C GLY A 132 5.35 -7.31 -7.91
N TRP A 133 6.07 -6.53 -7.09
CA TRP A 133 6.20 -5.09 -7.30
C TRP A 133 7.09 -4.76 -8.50
N ALA A 134 8.20 -5.48 -8.67
CA ALA A 134 9.06 -5.37 -9.84
C ALA A 134 8.30 -5.72 -11.13
N TRP A 135 7.46 -6.77 -11.08
CA TRP A 135 6.56 -7.08 -12.18
C TRP A 135 5.55 -5.96 -12.43
N ALA A 136 4.86 -5.46 -11.39
CA ALA A 136 3.84 -4.41 -11.54
C ALA A 136 4.42 -3.12 -12.15
N LEU A 137 5.63 -2.74 -11.76
CA LEU A 137 6.32 -1.53 -12.26
C LEU A 137 6.96 -1.71 -13.64
N GLY A 138 7.31 -2.94 -14.01
CA GLY A 138 7.94 -3.28 -15.30
C GLY A 138 6.95 -3.76 -16.37
N SER A 139 5.72 -4.10 -15.98
CA SER A 139 4.68 -4.65 -16.86
C SER A 139 4.08 -3.56 -17.76
N LEU A 140 3.69 -3.94 -18.98
CA LEU A 140 2.85 -3.12 -19.87
C LEU A 140 1.36 -3.40 -19.68
N LYS A 141 0.98 -4.29 -18.76
CA LYS A 141 -0.41 -4.61 -18.46
C LYS A 141 -0.94 -3.63 -17.42
N ALA A 142 -1.95 -2.85 -17.80
CA ALA A 142 -2.64 -1.97 -16.88
C ALA A 142 -3.37 -2.80 -15.79
N PRO A 143 -3.36 -2.35 -14.53
CA PRO A 143 -4.30 -2.85 -13.52
C PRO A 143 -5.73 -2.56 -13.97
N ARG A 144 -6.66 -3.43 -13.58
CA ARG A 144 -8.09 -3.17 -13.80
C ARG A 144 -8.56 -2.02 -12.94
N ASP A 145 -8.08 -1.97 -11.69
CA ASP A 145 -8.46 -0.96 -10.73
C ASP A 145 -7.38 -0.72 -9.66
N LEU A 146 -7.45 0.48 -9.07
CA LEU A 146 -6.80 0.91 -7.84
C LEU A 146 -7.88 1.11 -6.77
N ALA A 147 -7.74 0.45 -5.62
CA ALA A 147 -8.58 0.63 -4.46
C ALA A 147 -7.81 1.36 -3.33
N ILE A 148 -8.51 2.21 -2.58
CA ILE A 148 -8.00 2.84 -1.36
C ILE A 148 -8.99 2.66 -0.22
N THR A 149 -8.59 1.91 0.80
CA THR A 149 -9.41 1.55 1.96
C THR A 149 -8.73 2.02 3.24
N LEU A 150 -9.54 2.43 4.22
CA LEU A 150 -9.09 2.68 5.59
C LEU A 150 -10.03 1.91 6.50
N GLU A 151 -9.48 0.98 7.25
CA GLU A 151 -10.25 0.02 8.05
C GLU A 151 -9.66 -0.06 9.46
N GLU A 152 -10.54 -0.26 10.44
CA GLU A 152 -10.20 -0.60 11.82
C GLU A 152 -10.19 -2.15 11.91
N VAL A 153 -9.10 -2.73 12.42
CA VAL A 153 -8.80 -4.18 12.39
C VAL A 153 -8.85 -4.77 13.80
#